data_AF-A0A829QLN9-F1
#
_entry.id   AF-A0A829QLN9-F1
#
_cell.length_a   1.000
_cell.length_b   1.000
_cell.length_c   1.000
_cell.angle_alpha   90.00
_cell.angle_beta   90.00
_cell.angle_gamma   90.00
#
_symmetry.space_group_name_H-M   'P 1'
#
loop_
_entity.id
_entity.type
_entity.pdbx_description
1 polymer ?
#
loop_
_entity_poly.entity_id
_entity_poly.type
_entity_poly.pdbx_seq_one_letter_code
_entity_poly.pdbx_strand_id
1 'polypeptide(L)'
;MATTATEADTGRTLSGHDEAAEHIARQAFADAQVGAVGLELESHTVELTAPHRRITWNRLREVGDSVPDLPGSSAITFEPGGAVELSGPPCSDVWSAISSMRADHEILTAVYRGAGIALASLGTDPLRRPERVNPGARYVAMERHFGAAGYGETALQMMTCTASLQVNVQSGTPRQWRDRFVLAQRIGPTMAALSASSPMLTGRPTGRRNTRQWIWDNLDPRRCAPVEIGVDPTESWVEYALRAPVMLVRNKDGADAVVTRVPFQSWVDGTMPLAGRAPTTEDLDYHLTTLFPPVRPRAAGWNCAIWTPHRTGGGPPWRLRRSPRWMIRRSRILRRR
;
A
#
# COMPACT_ATOMS: atom_id res chain seq x y z
N MET A 1 -28.26 2.24 -3.70
CA MET A 1 -28.49 1.05 -4.53
C MET A 1 -27.13 0.61 -5.02
N ALA A 2 -26.68 -0.56 -4.61
CA ALA A 2 -25.40 -1.11 -5.04
C ALA A 2 -25.48 -1.37 -6.54
N THR A 3 -24.62 -0.71 -7.31
CA THR A 3 -24.46 -1.02 -8.73
C THR A 3 -23.80 -2.38 -8.79
N THR A 4 -24.62 -3.41 -9.02
CA THR A 4 -24.15 -4.72 -9.45
C THR A 4 -23.36 -4.50 -10.74
N ALA A 5 -22.03 -4.57 -10.66
CA ALA A 5 -21.24 -4.96 -11.82
C ALA A 5 -21.87 -6.28 -12.30
N THR A 6 -22.49 -6.23 -13.47
CA THR A 6 -23.20 -7.36 -14.04
C THR A 6 -22.16 -8.47 -14.25
N GLU A 7 -22.45 -9.71 -13.85
CA GLU A 7 -21.59 -10.90 -14.07
C GLU A 7 -21.14 -11.07 -15.54
N ALA A 8 -21.76 -10.34 -16.47
CA ALA A 8 -21.48 -10.30 -17.90
C ALA A 8 -20.15 -9.63 -18.33
N ASP A 9 -19.44 -8.87 -17.48
CA ASP A 9 -18.18 -8.18 -17.87
C ASP A 9 -16.90 -8.86 -17.31
N THR A 10 -17.04 -9.87 -16.45
CA THR A 10 -15.92 -10.61 -15.86
C THR A 10 -15.29 -11.57 -16.87
N GLY A 11 -13.97 -11.44 -17.10
CA GLY A 11 -13.20 -12.34 -17.97
C GLY A 11 -13.36 -12.07 -19.47
N ARG A 12 -14.04 -10.98 -19.86
CA ARG A 12 -14.20 -10.56 -21.25
C ARG A 12 -12.86 -10.11 -21.84
N THR A 13 -12.54 -10.56 -23.05
CA THR A 13 -11.38 -10.07 -23.81
C THR A 13 -11.56 -8.60 -24.18
N LEU A 14 -10.51 -7.79 -23.98
CA LEU A 14 -10.47 -6.38 -24.38
C LEU A 14 -9.98 -6.26 -25.82
N SER A 15 -10.69 -5.49 -26.65
CA SER A 15 -10.40 -5.36 -28.08
C SER A 15 -9.41 -4.23 -28.43
N GLY A 16 -9.17 -3.30 -27.50
CA GLY A 16 -8.26 -2.17 -27.67
C GLY A 16 -8.22 -1.26 -26.44
N HIS A 17 -7.36 -0.25 -26.45
CA HIS A 17 -7.19 0.64 -25.30
C HIS A 17 -8.43 1.46 -24.93
N ASP A 18 -9.33 1.76 -25.87
CA ASP A 18 -10.57 2.50 -25.58
C ASP A 18 -11.49 1.69 -24.64
N GLU A 19 -11.65 0.39 -24.87
CA GLU A 19 -12.42 -0.48 -23.96
C GLU A 19 -11.74 -0.61 -22.59
N ALA A 20 -10.41 -0.70 -22.57
CA ALA A 20 -9.65 -0.74 -21.33
C ALA A 20 -9.79 0.58 -20.55
N ALA A 21 -9.76 1.72 -21.25
CA ALA A 21 -9.95 3.05 -20.69
C ALA A 21 -11.34 3.19 -20.07
N GLU A 22 -12.39 2.76 -20.77
CA GLU A 22 -13.75 2.79 -20.27
C GLU A 22 -13.92 1.90 -19.02
N HIS A 23 -13.32 0.71 -19.03
CA HIS A 23 -13.33 -0.20 -17.89
C HIS A 23 -12.65 0.41 -16.65
N ILE A 24 -11.48 1.02 -16.83
CA ILE A 24 -10.78 1.73 -15.75
C ILE A 24 -11.62 2.91 -15.25
N ALA A 25 -12.21 3.70 -16.15
CA ALA A 25 -12.98 4.88 -15.80
C ALA A 25 -14.20 4.54 -14.93
N ARG A 26 -14.93 3.46 -15.27
CA ARG A 26 -16.08 2.97 -14.47
C ARG A 26 -15.71 2.58 -13.04
N GLN A 27 -14.45 2.21 -12.81
CA GLN A 27 -13.97 1.74 -11.52
C GLN A 27 -13.08 2.76 -10.78
N ALA A 28 -12.77 3.90 -11.40
CA ALA A 28 -11.84 4.87 -10.82
C ALA A 28 -12.50 5.62 -9.65
N PHE A 29 -13.66 6.21 -9.89
CA PHE A 29 -14.39 7.02 -8.92
C PHE A 29 -15.83 6.52 -8.80
N ALA A 30 -16.34 6.43 -7.58
CA ALA A 30 -17.77 6.25 -7.33
C ALA A 30 -18.41 7.56 -6.86
N ASP A 31 -19.61 7.82 -7.36
CA ASP A 31 -20.50 8.86 -6.83
C ASP A 31 -21.04 8.39 -5.48
N ALA A 32 -20.58 9.04 -4.41
CA ALA A 32 -20.94 8.69 -3.06
C ALA A 32 -20.98 9.91 -2.15
N GLN A 33 -21.91 9.93 -1.21
CA GLN A 33 -21.88 10.88 -0.11
C GLN A 33 -20.70 10.58 0.80
N VAL A 34 -19.90 11.62 1.12
CA VAL A 34 -18.76 11.48 2.03
C VAL A 34 -19.23 11.22 3.46
N GLY A 35 -18.59 10.26 4.12
CA GLY A 35 -18.74 9.97 5.55
C GLY A 35 -18.00 8.72 5.96
N ALA A 36 -18.10 7.65 5.16
CA ALA A 36 -17.54 6.36 5.50
C ALA A 36 -16.01 6.35 5.45
N VAL A 37 -15.41 5.65 6.42
CA VAL A 37 -13.95 5.49 6.56
C VAL A 37 -13.63 4.02 6.74
N GLY A 38 -12.69 3.51 5.95
CA GLY A 38 -12.06 2.20 6.16
C GLY A 38 -10.62 2.36 6.63
N LEU A 39 -10.13 1.41 7.40
CA LEU A 39 -8.74 1.37 7.86
C LEU A 39 -8.13 0.01 7.52
N GLU A 40 -6.87 0.03 7.09
CA GLU A 40 -6.04 -1.16 6.93
C GLU A 40 -4.78 -0.98 7.80
N LEU A 41 -4.44 -1.96 8.63
CA LEU A 41 -3.31 -1.90 9.56
C LEU A 41 -2.45 -3.14 9.44
N GLU A 42 -1.18 -2.96 9.05
CA GLU A 42 -0.18 -4.01 9.01
C GLU A 42 0.70 -3.96 10.27
N SER A 43 1.07 -5.14 10.79
CA SER A 43 1.98 -5.27 11.91
C SER A 43 3.02 -6.36 11.66
N HIS A 44 4.29 -6.06 11.93
CA HIS A 44 5.35 -7.06 11.85
C HIS A 44 5.13 -8.12 12.93
N THR A 45 5.17 -9.39 12.53
CA THR A 45 5.09 -10.52 13.45
C THR A 45 6.50 -10.85 13.96
N VAL A 46 6.69 -10.94 15.27
CA VAL A 46 8.02 -11.14 15.90
C VAL A 46 7.96 -12.32 16.86
N GLU A 47 8.70 -13.38 16.58
CA GLU A 47 8.82 -14.50 17.52
C GLU A 47 9.57 -14.06 18.79
N LEU A 48 8.93 -14.18 19.95
CA LEU A 48 9.44 -13.64 21.22
C LEU A 48 10.76 -14.28 21.66
N THR A 49 10.95 -15.57 21.37
CA THR A 49 12.14 -16.35 21.74
C THR A 49 13.25 -16.27 20.68
N ALA A 50 12.94 -15.87 19.46
CA ALA A 50 13.87 -15.80 18.34
C ALA A 50 13.59 -14.59 17.41
N PRO A 51 13.67 -13.35 17.93
CA PRO A 51 13.22 -12.15 17.19
C PRO A 51 14.01 -11.86 15.90
N HIS A 52 15.19 -12.47 15.73
CA HIS A 52 16.02 -12.38 14.54
C HIS A 52 15.57 -13.29 13.39
N ARG A 53 14.62 -14.23 13.63
CA ARG A 53 14.08 -15.13 12.61
C ARG A 53 12.71 -14.66 12.14
N ARG A 54 12.38 -14.97 10.89
CA ARG A 54 11.01 -14.84 10.40
C ARG A 54 10.21 -16.07 10.79
N ILE A 55 8.94 -15.85 11.09
CA ILE A 55 7.99 -16.93 11.37
C ILE A 55 7.67 -17.60 10.05
N THR A 56 7.64 -18.93 10.05
CA THR A 56 7.34 -19.71 8.86
C THR A 56 5.90 -19.46 8.40
N TRP A 57 5.67 -19.56 7.09
CA TRP A 57 4.35 -19.35 6.50
C TRP A 57 3.26 -20.21 7.14
N ASN A 58 3.52 -21.51 7.32
CA ASN A 58 2.55 -22.44 7.90
C ASN A 58 2.16 -22.04 9.32
N ARG A 59 3.12 -21.58 10.15
CA ARG A 59 2.83 -21.13 11.51
C ARG A 59 2.07 -19.81 11.53
N LEU A 60 2.37 -18.89 10.61
CA LEU A 60 1.59 -17.65 10.47
C LEU A 60 0.14 -17.97 10.12
N ARG A 61 -0.09 -18.88 9.17
CA ARG A 61 -1.44 -19.34 8.81
C ARG A 61 -2.15 -19.99 9.99
N GLU A 62 -1.53 -20.96 10.63
CA GLU A 62 -2.09 -21.66 11.79
C GLU A 62 -2.54 -20.70 12.89
N VAL A 63 -1.69 -19.73 13.25
CA VAL A 63 -2.04 -18.72 14.26
C VAL A 63 -3.14 -17.80 13.75
N GLY A 64 -3.09 -17.36 12.50
CA GLY A 64 -4.13 -16.54 11.88
C GLY A 64 -5.50 -17.23 11.83
N ASP A 65 -5.53 -18.52 11.50
CA ASP A 65 -6.73 -19.35 11.44
C ASP A 65 -7.33 -19.64 12.83
N SER A 66 -6.52 -19.50 13.89
CA SER A 66 -6.97 -19.64 15.28
C SER A 66 -7.62 -18.37 15.85
N VAL A 67 -7.52 -17.24 15.14
CA VAL A 67 -8.14 -15.98 15.59
C VAL A 67 -9.66 -16.13 15.48
N PRO A 68 -10.42 -15.87 16.56
CA PRO A 68 -11.88 -15.93 16.49
C PRO A 68 -12.44 -14.81 15.61
N ASP A 69 -13.73 -14.87 15.32
CA ASP A 69 -14.43 -13.79 14.64
C ASP A 69 -14.19 -12.46 15.36
N LEU A 70 -13.72 -11.48 14.59
CA LEU A 70 -13.36 -10.17 15.09
C LEU A 70 -14.62 -9.30 15.19
N PRO A 71 -14.84 -8.57 16.30
CA PRO A 71 -16.05 -7.77 16.51
C PRO A 71 -16.21 -6.65 15.49
N GLY A 72 -15.10 -6.10 14.98
CA GLY A 72 -15.06 -5.15 13.89
C GLY A 72 -15.11 -5.79 12.50
N SER A 73 -15.12 -7.12 12.42
CA SER A 73 -15.16 -7.89 11.18
C SER A 73 -13.99 -7.58 10.23
N SER A 74 -12.82 -7.19 10.75
CA SER A 74 -11.63 -7.03 9.93
C SER A 74 -11.22 -8.35 9.28
N ALA A 75 -10.92 -8.32 7.98
CA ALA A 75 -10.28 -9.43 7.31
C ALA A 75 -8.82 -9.54 7.74
N ILE A 76 -8.33 -10.76 7.95
CA ILE A 76 -6.93 -11.04 8.30
C ILE A 76 -6.20 -11.54 7.06
N THR A 77 -5.16 -10.82 6.64
CA THR A 77 -4.30 -11.23 5.54
C THR A 77 -2.81 -11.19 5.95
N PHE A 78 -1.93 -11.64 5.05
CA PHE A 78 -0.49 -11.69 5.32
C PHE A 78 0.32 -11.16 4.15
N GLU A 79 1.17 -10.20 4.47
CA GLU A 79 2.13 -9.59 3.57
C GLU A 79 3.28 -10.54 3.20
N PRO A 80 4.05 -10.28 2.12
CA PRO A 80 5.11 -11.16 1.66
C PRO A 80 6.15 -11.52 2.72
N GLY A 81 6.49 -10.55 3.58
CA GLY A 81 7.43 -10.73 4.69
C GLY A 81 6.85 -11.41 5.95
N GLY A 82 5.56 -11.74 5.94
CA GLY A 82 4.86 -12.34 7.07
C GLY A 82 4.31 -11.34 8.09
N ALA A 83 4.27 -10.05 7.75
CA ALA A 83 3.46 -9.09 8.52
C ALA A 83 1.97 -9.49 8.39
N VAL A 84 1.22 -9.36 9.48
CA VAL A 84 -0.22 -9.59 9.49
C VAL A 84 -0.92 -8.26 9.23
N GLU A 85 -1.96 -8.29 8.40
CA GLU A 85 -2.80 -7.14 8.09
C GLU A 85 -4.21 -7.36 8.63
N LEU A 86 -4.77 -6.30 9.23
CA LEU A 86 -6.20 -6.16 9.48
C LEU A 86 -6.79 -5.18 8.46
N SER A 87 -7.75 -5.62 7.67
CA SER A 87 -8.52 -4.76 6.76
C SER A 87 -9.96 -4.65 7.25
N GLY A 88 -10.30 -3.53 7.89
CA GLY A 88 -11.62 -3.29 8.44
C GLY A 88 -12.66 -2.90 7.36
N PRO A 89 -13.94 -3.28 7.53
CA PRO A 89 -15.00 -2.81 6.64
C PRO A 89 -15.20 -1.28 6.76
N PRO A 90 -15.79 -0.62 5.75
CA PRO A 90 -16.13 0.79 5.85
C PRO A 90 -17.08 1.05 7.02
N CYS A 91 -16.67 1.92 7.95
CA CYS A 91 -17.48 2.38 9.07
C CYS A 91 -18.14 3.72 8.76
N SER A 92 -19.21 4.08 9.46
CA SER A 92 -19.99 5.32 9.23
C SER A 92 -19.18 6.61 9.39
N ASP A 93 -18.13 6.57 10.21
CA ASP A 93 -17.32 7.72 10.59
C ASP A 93 -15.95 7.27 11.13
N VAL A 94 -15.07 8.25 11.35
CA VAL A 94 -13.69 8.03 11.80
C VAL A 94 -13.60 7.39 13.20
N TRP A 95 -14.53 7.68 14.11
CA TRP A 95 -14.47 7.18 15.48
C TRP A 95 -14.88 5.72 15.55
N SER A 96 -15.92 5.36 14.80
CA SER A 96 -16.36 3.98 14.59
C SER A 96 -15.22 3.15 13.95
N ALA A 97 -14.57 3.67 12.90
CA ALA A 97 -13.44 2.99 12.25
C ALA A 97 -12.27 2.74 13.21
N ILE A 98 -11.86 3.77 13.98
CA ILE A 98 -10.78 3.65 14.96
C ILE A 98 -11.13 2.66 16.07
N SER A 99 -12.35 2.74 16.60
CA SER A 99 -12.79 1.88 17.72
C SER A 99 -12.87 0.43 17.30
N SER A 100 -13.43 0.15 16.12
CA SER A 100 -13.50 -1.17 15.50
C SER A 100 -12.10 -1.76 15.27
N MET A 101 -11.21 -1.01 14.61
CA MET A 101 -9.83 -1.46 14.35
C MET A 101 -9.04 -1.72 15.64
N ARG A 102 -9.26 -0.91 16.69
CA ARG A 102 -8.62 -1.14 18.00
C ARG A 102 -9.09 -2.42 18.67
N ALA A 103 -10.39 -2.66 18.70
CA ALA A 103 -10.96 -3.88 19.29
C ALA A 103 -10.42 -5.13 18.58
N ASP A 104 -10.37 -5.10 17.25
CA ASP A 104 -9.84 -6.20 16.44
C ASP A 104 -8.35 -6.41 16.67
N HIS A 105 -7.57 -5.33 16.71
CA HIS A 105 -6.13 -5.40 16.97
C HIS A 105 -5.79 -5.89 18.38
N GLU A 106 -6.60 -5.57 19.39
CA GLU A 106 -6.44 -6.05 20.76
C GLU A 106 -6.61 -7.57 20.84
N ILE A 107 -7.66 -8.12 20.20
CA ILE A 107 -7.89 -9.56 20.12
C ILE A 107 -6.76 -10.26 19.36
N LEU A 108 -6.39 -9.72 18.18
CA LEU A 108 -5.30 -10.26 17.38
C LEU A 108 -3.99 -10.30 18.19
N THR A 109 -3.68 -9.21 18.90
CA THR A 109 -2.48 -9.12 19.76
C THR A 109 -2.51 -10.15 20.88
N ALA A 110 -3.67 -10.38 21.52
CA ALA A 110 -3.80 -11.37 22.58
C ALA A 110 -3.58 -12.81 22.07
N VAL A 111 -4.20 -13.17 20.94
CA VAL A 111 -4.04 -14.49 20.31
C VAL A 111 -2.58 -14.72 19.90
N TYR A 112 -1.97 -13.76 19.18
CA TYR A 112 -0.59 -13.88 18.74
C TYR A 112 0.38 -13.98 19.92
N ARG A 113 0.16 -13.19 20.99
CA ARG A 113 0.98 -13.26 22.20
C ARG A 113 0.86 -14.63 22.87
N GLY A 114 -0.33 -15.23 22.91
CA GLY A 114 -0.54 -16.60 23.38
C GLY A 114 0.27 -17.64 22.59
N ALA A 115 0.47 -17.40 21.29
CA ALA A 115 1.31 -18.23 20.41
C ALA A 115 2.82 -17.90 20.45
N GLY A 116 3.24 -17.02 21.37
CA GLY A 116 4.64 -16.59 21.50
C GLY A 116 5.09 -15.58 20.44
N ILE A 117 4.15 -14.86 19.82
CA ILE A 117 4.41 -13.89 18.74
C ILE A 117 3.98 -12.49 19.20
N ALA A 118 4.87 -11.51 19.10
CA ALA A 118 4.53 -10.11 19.27
C ALA A 118 4.15 -9.46 17.93
N LEU A 119 3.27 -8.47 17.99
CA LEU A 119 2.95 -7.59 16.88
C LEU A 119 3.65 -6.24 17.07
N ALA A 120 4.41 -5.81 16.06
CA ALA A 120 5.14 -4.55 16.07
C ALA A 120 4.67 -3.65 14.92
N SER A 121 3.95 -2.57 15.26
CA SER A 121 3.44 -1.58 14.31
C SER A 121 4.48 -0.48 14.05
N LEU A 122 5.54 -0.84 13.32
CA LEU A 122 6.63 0.05 12.90
C LEU A 122 6.64 0.16 11.37
N GLY A 123 7.08 1.28 10.82
CA GLY A 123 7.08 1.46 9.37
C GLY A 123 8.03 0.53 8.63
N THR A 124 9.08 0.06 9.31
CA THR A 124 10.02 -0.94 8.80
C THR A 124 10.37 -1.96 9.87
N ASP A 125 10.69 -3.19 9.44
CA ASP A 125 11.28 -4.20 10.31
C ASP A 125 12.68 -3.74 10.72
N PRO A 126 12.91 -3.44 12.02
CA PRO A 126 14.14 -2.81 12.46
C PRO A 126 15.31 -3.80 12.51
N LEU A 127 15.07 -5.12 12.48
CA LEU A 127 16.05 -6.13 12.85
C LEU A 127 16.36 -7.10 11.70
N ARG A 128 15.32 -7.67 11.08
CA ARG A 128 15.47 -8.81 10.17
C ARG A 128 15.83 -8.35 8.77
N ARG A 129 16.54 -9.21 8.04
CA ARG A 129 16.88 -8.97 6.63
C ARG A 129 15.64 -9.16 5.75
N PRO A 130 15.56 -8.50 4.58
CA PRO A 130 14.50 -8.72 3.61
C PRO A 130 14.47 -10.18 3.17
N GLU A 131 13.33 -10.83 3.34
CA GLU A 131 13.13 -12.23 3.02
C GLU A 131 11.62 -12.49 2.93
N ARG A 132 11.19 -13.13 1.85
CA ARG A 132 9.80 -13.51 1.65
C ARG A 132 9.54 -14.85 2.31
N VAL A 133 8.46 -14.92 3.08
CA VAL A 133 7.94 -16.17 3.64
C VAL A 133 6.67 -16.63 2.95
N ASN A 134 5.89 -15.70 2.39
CA ASN A 134 4.67 -16.04 1.67
C ASN A 134 5.01 -16.73 0.33
N PRO A 135 4.54 -17.97 0.09
CA PRO A 135 4.86 -18.73 -1.13
C PRO A 135 4.01 -18.32 -2.35
N GLY A 136 3.07 -17.37 -2.20
CA GLY A 136 2.12 -17.00 -3.25
C GLY A 136 2.79 -16.61 -4.58
N ALA A 137 2.31 -17.20 -5.69
CA ALA A 137 2.86 -17.01 -7.03
C ALA A 137 2.96 -15.54 -7.45
N ARG A 138 1.99 -14.71 -7.02
CA ARG A 138 2.02 -13.24 -7.20
C ARG A 138 3.35 -12.64 -6.75
N TYR A 139 3.81 -13.00 -5.55
CA TYR A 139 4.99 -12.40 -4.95
C TYR A 139 6.29 -12.92 -5.57
N VAL A 140 6.31 -14.18 -5.98
CA VAL A 140 7.41 -14.73 -6.79
C VAL A 140 7.53 -13.97 -8.12
N ALA A 141 6.41 -13.74 -8.79
CA ALA A 141 6.40 -12.99 -10.04
C ALA A 141 6.81 -11.52 -9.85
N MET A 142 6.34 -10.89 -8.78
CA MET A 142 6.67 -9.51 -8.42
C MET A 142 8.16 -9.32 -8.14
N GLU A 143 8.80 -10.25 -7.39
CA GLU A 143 10.26 -10.25 -7.18
C GLU A 143 11.03 -10.32 -8.49
N ARG A 144 10.63 -11.22 -9.40
CA ARG A 144 11.27 -11.39 -10.72
C ARG A 144 11.09 -10.14 -11.59
N HIS A 145 9.88 -9.55 -11.61
CA HIS A 145 9.60 -8.32 -12.35
C HIS A 145 10.48 -7.17 -11.86
N PHE A 146 10.47 -6.89 -10.55
CA PHE A 146 11.30 -5.81 -9.99
C PHE A 146 12.79 -6.07 -10.15
N GLY A 147 13.24 -7.32 -10.04
CA GLY A 147 14.61 -7.71 -10.33
C GLY A 147 15.03 -7.35 -11.76
N ALA A 148 14.22 -7.73 -12.75
CA ALA A 148 14.46 -7.40 -14.16
C ALA A 148 14.38 -5.90 -14.45
N ALA A 149 13.53 -5.16 -13.71
CA ALA A 149 13.39 -3.72 -13.84
C ALA A 149 14.50 -2.91 -13.13
N GLY A 150 15.43 -3.56 -12.41
CA GLY A 150 16.53 -2.91 -11.70
C GLY A 150 16.20 -2.44 -10.27
N TYR A 151 15.08 -2.88 -9.70
CA TYR A 151 14.60 -2.50 -8.36
C TYR A 151 14.61 -3.66 -7.35
N GLY A 152 15.29 -4.78 -7.66
CA GLY A 152 15.18 -6.02 -6.89
C GLY A 152 15.37 -5.89 -5.38
N GLU A 153 16.42 -5.18 -4.94
CA GLU A 153 16.69 -4.99 -3.50
C GLU A 153 15.62 -4.12 -2.83
N THR A 154 15.34 -2.94 -3.38
CA THR A 154 14.33 -2.00 -2.84
C THR A 154 12.94 -2.63 -2.81
N ALA A 155 12.58 -3.40 -3.85
CA ALA A 155 11.31 -4.10 -3.92
C ALA A 155 11.19 -5.21 -2.89
N LEU A 156 12.25 -5.99 -2.69
CA LEU A 156 12.27 -7.00 -1.63
C LEU A 156 12.14 -6.36 -0.24
N GLN A 157 12.80 -5.22 0.00
CA GLN A 157 12.63 -4.44 1.23
C GLN A 157 11.18 -3.95 1.39
N MET A 158 10.59 -3.35 0.35
CA MET A 158 9.18 -2.91 0.36
C MET A 158 8.24 -4.06 0.72
N MET A 159 8.37 -5.18 0.01
CA MET A 159 7.49 -6.34 0.15
C MET A 159 7.60 -7.04 1.51
N THR A 160 8.79 -7.05 2.10
CA THR A 160 9.07 -7.97 3.23
C THR A 160 9.46 -7.28 4.53
N CYS A 161 9.77 -6.00 4.48
CA CYS A 161 10.29 -5.24 5.61
C CYS A 161 9.50 -3.95 5.86
N THR A 162 8.39 -3.69 5.18
CA THR A 162 7.56 -2.51 5.48
C THR A 162 6.21 -2.93 6.05
N ALA A 163 5.65 -2.08 6.90
CA ALA A 163 4.27 -2.20 7.38
C ALA A 163 3.59 -0.82 7.32
N SER A 164 2.26 -0.77 7.15
CA SER A 164 1.51 0.46 6.96
C SER A 164 0.22 0.60 7.78
N LEU A 165 -0.21 1.85 7.94
CA LEU A 165 -1.61 2.20 8.15
C LEU A 165 -2.10 2.80 6.83
N GLN A 166 -3.27 2.38 6.36
CA GLN A 166 -3.92 2.95 5.18
C GLN A 166 -5.31 3.43 5.58
N VAL A 167 -5.72 4.56 4.99
CA VAL A 167 -7.01 5.19 5.24
C VAL A 167 -7.78 5.20 3.93
N ASN A 168 -8.94 4.57 3.95
CA ASN A 168 -9.84 4.46 2.81
C ASN A 168 -10.99 5.45 2.98
N VAL A 169 -11.16 6.38 2.03
CA VAL A 169 -12.19 7.43 2.08
C VAL A 169 -12.97 7.52 0.78
N GLN A 170 -14.24 7.92 0.86
CA GLN A 170 -15.06 8.09 -0.35
C GLN A 170 -14.60 9.26 -1.24
N SER A 171 -14.76 9.09 -2.55
CA SER A 171 -14.46 10.09 -3.59
C SER A 171 -15.24 11.38 -3.42
N GLY A 172 -16.43 11.31 -2.83
CA GLY A 172 -17.44 12.36 -2.92
C GLY A 172 -18.23 12.28 -4.23
N THR A 173 -18.99 13.34 -4.49
CA THR A 173 -19.76 13.49 -5.74
C THR A 173 -18.83 13.81 -6.92
N PRO A 174 -19.26 13.61 -8.19
CA PRO A 174 -18.45 13.92 -9.38
C PRO A 174 -17.80 15.30 -9.38
N ARG A 175 -18.51 16.30 -8.84
CA ARG A 175 -18.01 17.69 -8.74
C ARG A 175 -16.84 17.86 -7.75
N GLN A 176 -16.63 16.89 -6.86
CA GLN A 176 -15.62 16.94 -5.80
C GLN A 176 -14.41 16.04 -6.07
N TRP A 177 -14.51 15.12 -7.05
CA TRP A 177 -13.49 14.11 -7.32
C TRP A 177 -12.09 14.70 -7.49
N ARG A 178 -11.96 15.73 -8.33
CA ARG A 178 -10.69 16.40 -8.58
C ARG A 178 -10.11 17.02 -7.32
N ASP A 179 -10.88 17.87 -6.64
CA ASP A 179 -10.41 18.62 -5.47
C ASP A 179 -10.01 17.69 -4.33
N ARG A 180 -10.77 16.61 -4.11
CA ARG A 180 -10.49 15.61 -3.09
C ARG A 180 -9.26 14.77 -3.43
N PHE A 181 -9.10 14.38 -4.71
CA PHE A 181 -7.91 13.63 -5.14
C PHE A 181 -6.64 14.49 -5.03
N VAL A 182 -6.70 15.76 -5.45
CA VAL A 182 -5.61 16.73 -5.29
C VAL A 182 -5.28 16.93 -3.81
N LEU A 183 -6.28 17.12 -2.96
CA LEU A 183 -6.08 17.31 -1.53
C LEU A 183 -5.41 16.09 -0.88
N ALA A 184 -5.89 14.88 -1.20
CA ALA A 184 -5.32 13.64 -0.68
C ALA A 184 -3.84 13.49 -1.07
N GLN A 185 -3.48 13.78 -2.33
CA GLN A 185 -2.08 13.72 -2.75
C GLN A 185 -1.21 14.79 -2.07
N ARG A 186 -1.73 16.02 -1.89
CA ARG A 186 -0.99 17.13 -1.28
C ARG A 186 -0.77 16.95 0.23
N ILE A 187 -1.73 16.34 0.94
CA ILE A 187 -1.58 16.11 2.39
C ILE A 187 -0.67 14.91 2.69
N GLY A 188 -0.51 13.97 1.74
CA GLY A 188 0.29 12.76 1.88
C GLY A 188 1.69 12.97 2.48
N PRO A 189 2.53 13.88 1.94
CA PRO A 189 3.86 14.16 2.51
C PRO A 189 3.84 14.65 3.96
N THR A 190 2.82 15.45 4.33
CA THR A 190 2.64 15.91 5.71
C THR A 190 2.29 14.74 6.62
N MET A 191 1.39 13.87 6.18
CA MET A 191 1.01 12.67 6.93
C MET A 191 2.18 11.69 7.08
N ALA A 192 2.98 11.48 6.03
CA ALA A 192 4.19 10.65 6.07
C ALA A 192 5.26 11.21 7.02
N ALA A 193 5.36 12.54 7.15
CA ALA A 193 6.30 13.18 8.07
C ALA A 193 5.83 13.11 9.53
N LEU A 194 4.56 13.43 9.81
CA LEU A 194 3.97 13.38 11.16
C LEU A 194 4.05 12.00 11.79
N SER A 195 4.09 10.98 10.95
CA SER A 195 4.00 9.60 11.35
C SER A 195 5.31 8.85 11.36
N ALA A 196 6.39 9.43 10.82
CA ALA A 196 7.68 8.77 10.66
C ALA A 196 8.13 7.92 11.89
N SER A 197 8.25 6.61 11.70
CA SER A 197 8.50 5.59 12.75
C SER A 197 9.52 4.52 12.37
N SER A 198 10.22 4.71 11.25
CA SER A 198 11.09 3.69 10.65
C SER A 198 12.52 4.20 10.58
N PRO A 199 13.21 4.44 11.72
CA PRO A 199 14.59 4.91 11.71
C PRO A 199 15.64 3.81 11.48
N MET A 200 15.21 2.54 11.45
CA MET A 200 16.08 1.37 11.37
C MET A 200 15.62 0.42 10.27
N LEU A 201 16.57 -0.29 9.66
CA LEU A 201 16.35 -1.38 8.72
C LEU A 201 17.50 -2.37 8.83
N THR A 202 17.22 -3.67 8.83
CA THR A 202 18.26 -4.74 8.89
C THR A 202 19.24 -4.63 10.08
N GLY A 203 18.74 -4.18 11.23
CA GLY A 203 19.53 -4.03 12.46
C GLY A 203 20.40 -2.77 12.51
N ARG A 204 20.24 -1.83 11.56
CA ARG A 204 21.08 -0.63 11.46
C ARG A 204 20.23 0.64 11.36
N PRO A 205 20.66 1.77 11.99
CA PRO A 205 20.08 3.08 11.70
C PRO A 205 20.29 3.45 10.23
N THR A 206 19.26 4.01 9.60
CA THR A 206 19.32 4.40 8.17
C THR A 206 19.68 5.87 7.96
N GLY A 207 19.73 6.65 9.06
CA GLY A 207 19.85 8.12 9.00
C GLY A 207 18.55 8.83 8.64
N ARG A 208 17.45 8.09 8.44
CA ARG A 208 16.13 8.63 8.10
C ARG A 208 15.18 8.49 9.29
N ARG A 209 14.13 9.30 9.33
CA ARG A 209 13.00 9.10 10.26
C ARG A 209 11.94 8.18 9.67
N ASN A 210 11.75 8.27 8.35
CA ASN A 210 10.81 7.46 7.60
C ASN A 210 11.54 6.68 6.50
N THR A 211 12.20 5.57 6.86
CA THR A 211 12.85 4.69 5.89
C THR A 211 11.83 4.05 4.95
N ARG A 212 10.62 3.73 5.45
CA ARG A 212 9.54 3.21 4.61
C ARG A 212 9.29 4.11 3.42
N GLN A 213 9.07 5.40 3.65
CA GLN A 213 8.81 6.36 2.56
C GLN A 213 9.99 6.41 1.59
N TRP A 214 11.22 6.41 2.09
CA TRP A 214 12.40 6.39 1.23
C TRP A 214 12.47 5.14 0.35
N ILE A 215 12.09 3.96 0.86
CA ILE A 215 11.99 2.74 0.04
C ILE A 215 11.01 2.97 -1.11
N TRP A 216 9.81 3.50 -0.83
CA TRP A 216 8.81 3.80 -1.86
C TRP A 216 9.28 4.83 -2.89
N ASP A 217 9.99 5.88 -2.45
CA ASP A 217 10.54 6.92 -3.33
C ASP A 217 11.63 6.37 -4.28
N ASN A 218 12.21 5.21 -3.98
CA ASN A 218 13.28 4.57 -4.77
C ASN A 218 12.81 3.30 -5.51
N LEU A 219 11.49 3.10 -5.61
CA LEU A 219 10.87 2.07 -6.45
C LEU A 219 10.53 2.57 -7.84
N ASP A 220 10.02 1.67 -8.69
CA ASP A 220 9.57 1.97 -10.05
C ASP A 220 8.56 3.14 -10.07
N PRO A 221 8.96 4.33 -10.55
CA PRO A 221 8.10 5.51 -10.52
C PRO A 221 6.87 5.34 -11.42
N ARG A 222 6.90 4.41 -12.38
CA ARG A 222 5.77 4.18 -13.30
C ARG A 222 4.54 3.58 -12.62
N ARG A 223 4.71 3.08 -11.40
CA ARG A 223 3.62 2.52 -10.57
C ARG A 223 3.57 3.13 -9.17
N CYS A 224 4.64 3.78 -8.71
CA CYS A 224 4.74 4.37 -7.37
C CYS A 224 4.69 5.90 -7.34
N ALA A 225 4.82 6.60 -8.47
CA ALA A 225 4.78 8.06 -8.47
C ALA A 225 3.37 8.60 -8.17
N PRO A 226 3.26 9.83 -7.63
CA PRO A 226 2.00 10.56 -7.63
C PRO A 226 1.39 10.65 -9.03
N VAL A 227 0.06 10.56 -9.12
CA VAL A 227 -0.67 10.75 -10.38
C VAL A 227 -0.66 12.24 -10.73
N GLU A 228 -0.35 12.59 -11.98
CA GLU A 228 -0.50 13.96 -12.47
C GLU A 228 -1.99 14.24 -12.73
N ILE A 229 -2.62 15.12 -11.93
CA ILE A 229 -4.07 15.33 -11.99
C ILE A 229 -4.41 16.51 -12.91
N GLY A 230 -4.83 16.20 -14.14
CA GLY A 230 -5.44 17.10 -15.11
C GLY A 230 -6.92 17.39 -14.83
N VAL A 231 -7.56 18.19 -15.70
CA VAL A 231 -8.94 18.71 -15.49
C VAL A 231 -9.92 17.59 -15.14
N ASP A 232 -9.88 16.49 -15.88
CA ASP A 232 -10.58 15.26 -15.51
C ASP A 232 -9.65 14.32 -14.72
N PRO A 233 -9.91 14.09 -13.42
CA PRO A 233 -9.11 13.19 -12.62
C PRO A 233 -9.30 11.71 -13.01
N THR A 234 -10.39 11.37 -13.70
CA THR A 234 -10.66 10.03 -14.25
C THR A 234 -9.74 9.74 -15.42
N GLU A 235 -9.67 10.64 -16.39
CA GLU A 235 -8.75 10.55 -17.54
C GLU A 235 -7.30 10.45 -17.06
N SER A 236 -6.94 11.26 -16.06
CA SER A 236 -5.61 11.23 -15.43
C SER A 236 -5.25 9.86 -14.86
N TRP A 237 -6.21 9.17 -14.24
CA TRP A 237 -6.00 7.82 -13.71
C TRP A 237 -5.93 6.76 -14.82
N VAL A 238 -6.82 6.87 -15.82
CA VAL A 238 -6.82 5.98 -16.99
C VAL A 238 -5.46 6.01 -17.67
N GLU A 239 -4.94 7.20 -17.95
CA GLU A 239 -3.63 7.37 -18.56
C GLU A 239 -2.51 6.76 -17.70
N TYR A 240 -2.52 7.05 -16.39
CA TYR A 240 -1.55 6.48 -15.45
C TYR A 240 -1.56 4.95 -15.48
N ALA A 241 -2.74 4.34 -15.42
CA ALA A 241 -2.90 2.89 -15.39
C ALA A 241 -2.50 2.22 -16.72
N LEU A 242 -2.90 2.79 -17.86
CA LEU A 242 -2.58 2.25 -19.19
C LEU A 242 -1.09 2.34 -19.54
N ARG A 243 -0.41 3.40 -19.09
CA ARG A 243 1.03 3.61 -19.32
C ARG A 243 1.92 2.78 -18.39
N ALA A 244 1.38 2.32 -17.25
CA ALA A 244 2.12 1.51 -16.31
C ALA A 244 2.49 0.13 -16.92
N PRO A 245 3.73 -0.35 -16.73
CA PRO A 245 4.11 -1.69 -17.20
C PRO A 245 3.33 -2.80 -16.50
N VAL A 246 2.87 -3.78 -17.27
CA VAL A 246 2.30 -5.02 -16.76
C VAL A 246 3.35 -5.71 -15.91
N MET A 247 3.01 -6.05 -14.67
CA MET A 247 3.94 -6.70 -13.74
C MET A 247 3.99 -8.21 -13.93
N LEU A 248 2.82 -8.81 -14.11
CA LEU A 248 2.65 -10.24 -14.23
C LEU A 248 1.34 -10.56 -14.97
N VAL A 249 1.28 -11.75 -15.56
CA VAL A 249 0.07 -12.30 -16.19
C VAL A 249 -0.37 -13.52 -15.40
N ARG A 250 -1.67 -13.60 -15.04
CA ARG A 250 -2.21 -14.77 -14.35
C ARG A 250 -2.39 -15.92 -15.33
N ASN A 251 -2.12 -17.13 -14.86
CA ASN A 251 -2.33 -18.38 -15.59
C ASN A 251 -2.95 -19.43 -14.65
N LYS A 252 -3.28 -20.61 -15.18
CA LYS A 252 -3.91 -21.70 -14.40
C LYS A 252 -3.04 -22.18 -13.24
N ASP A 253 -1.73 -22.05 -13.37
CA ASP A 253 -0.73 -22.55 -12.42
C ASP A 253 -0.23 -21.45 -11.46
N GLY A 254 -0.77 -20.23 -11.54
CA GLY A 254 -0.36 -19.07 -10.74
C GLY A 254 -0.19 -17.79 -11.55
N ALA A 255 1.04 -17.29 -11.62
CA ALA A 255 1.38 -16.00 -12.23
C ALA A 255 2.78 -16.01 -12.85
N ASP A 256 2.88 -15.55 -14.10
CA ASP A 256 4.15 -15.37 -14.80
C ASP A 256 4.61 -13.92 -14.71
N ALA A 257 5.87 -13.72 -14.32
CA ALA A 257 6.47 -12.40 -14.30
C ALA A 257 6.68 -11.86 -15.71
N VAL A 258 6.28 -10.60 -15.94
CA VAL A 258 6.63 -9.89 -17.17
C VAL A 258 7.97 -9.20 -16.94
N VAL A 259 9.05 -9.75 -17.48
CA VAL A 259 10.42 -9.24 -17.25
C VAL A 259 10.88 -8.22 -18.28
N THR A 260 10.03 -7.93 -19.27
CA THR A 260 10.21 -6.87 -20.25
C THR A 260 9.29 -5.69 -19.92
N ARG A 261 9.63 -4.50 -20.43
CA ARG A 261 8.78 -3.32 -20.22
C ARG A 261 7.63 -3.31 -21.22
N VAL A 262 6.45 -3.77 -20.81
CA VAL A 262 5.24 -3.74 -21.63
C VAL A 262 4.17 -2.89 -20.94
N PRO A 263 3.89 -1.65 -21.38
CA PRO A 263 2.72 -0.90 -20.93
C PRO A 263 1.43 -1.69 -21.18
N PHE A 264 0.43 -1.56 -20.30
CA PHE A 264 -0.85 -2.26 -20.51
C PHE A 264 -1.50 -1.86 -21.85
N GLN A 265 -1.40 -0.58 -22.22
CA GLN A 265 -1.85 -0.08 -23.53
C GLN A 265 -1.24 -0.88 -24.70
N SER A 266 0.07 -1.11 -24.66
CA SER A 266 0.76 -1.84 -25.73
C SER A 266 0.33 -3.31 -25.82
N TRP A 267 -0.04 -3.92 -24.68
CA TRP A 267 -0.59 -5.28 -24.66
C TRP A 267 -2.00 -5.33 -25.25
N VAL A 268 -2.89 -4.44 -24.82
CA VAL A 268 -4.29 -4.43 -25.30
C VAL A 268 -4.40 -4.03 -26.77
N ASP A 269 -3.53 -3.14 -27.26
CA ASP A 269 -3.47 -2.79 -28.68
C ASP A 269 -2.77 -3.87 -29.54
N GLY A 270 -2.30 -4.97 -28.93
CA GLY A 270 -1.62 -6.07 -29.62
C GLY A 270 -0.21 -5.76 -30.14
N THR A 271 0.30 -4.55 -29.91
CA THR A 271 1.64 -4.12 -30.36
C THR A 271 2.78 -4.82 -29.60
N MET A 272 2.54 -5.23 -28.36
CA MET A 272 3.47 -6.00 -27.52
C MET A 272 2.71 -7.14 -26.84
N PRO A 273 2.50 -8.28 -27.52
CA PRO A 273 1.70 -9.37 -26.99
C PRO A 273 2.37 -10.02 -25.77
N LEU A 274 1.58 -10.29 -24.73
CA LEU A 274 1.97 -11.08 -23.57
C LEU A 274 1.17 -12.38 -23.53
N ALA A 275 1.81 -13.47 -23.10
CA ALA A 275 1.20 -14.80 -22.98
C ALA A 275 0.49 -15.33 -24.25
N GLY A 276 0.82 -14.79 -25.43
CA GLY A 276 0.24 -15.20 -26.71
C GLY A 276 -1.25 -14.86 -26.89
N ARG A 277 -1.81 -13.95 -26.08
CA ARG A 277 -3.24 -13.58 -26.12
C ARG A 277 -3.47 -12.09 -25.85
N ALA A 278 -4.65 -11.59 -26.23
CA ALA A 278 -5.14 -10.31 -25.78
C ALA A 278 -5.47 -10.35 -24.26
N PRO A 279 -5.36 -9.22 -23.54
CA PRO A 279 -5.76 -9.14 -22.14
C PRO A 279 -7.28 -9.23 -21.97
N THR A 280 -7.71 -9.71 -20.81
CA THR A 280 -9.11 -9.67 -20.39
C THR A 280 -9.35 -8.54 -19.37
N THR A 281 -10.62 -8.26 -19.07
CA THR A 281 -11.02 -7.38 -17.95
C THR A 281 -10.43 -7.87 -16.62
N GLU A 282 -10.29 -9.19 -16.44
CA GLU A 282 -9.63 -9.79 -15.29
C GLU A 282 -8.12 -9.54 -15.20
N ASP A 283 -7.43 -9.43 -16.34
CA ASP A 283 -6.02 -9.02 -16.35
C ASP A 283 -5.89 -7.54 -16.00
N LEU A 284 -6.81 -6.72 -16.51
CA LEU A 284 -6.86 -5.29 -16.24
C LEU A 284 -7.15 -5.00 -14.76
N ASP A 285 -8.17 -5.62 -14.19
CA ASP A 285 -8.50 -5.52 -12.77
C ASP A 285 -7.30 -5.93 -11.91
N TYR A 286 -6.63 -7.02 -12.30
CA TYR A 286 -5.43 -7.47 -11.59
C TYR A 286 -4.27 -6.49 -11.74
N HIS A 287 -4.03 -5.94 -12.94
CA HIS A 287 -3.01 -4.93 -13.21
C HIS A 287 -3.18 -3.70 -12.31
N LEU A 288 -4.40 -3.22 -12.13
CA LEU A 288 -4.71 -2.09 -11.24
C LEU A 288 -4.29 -2.35 -9.78
N THR A 289 -4.34 -3.61 -9.31
CA THR A 289 -3.85 -3.98 -7.97
C THR A 289 -2.32 -3.88 -7.82
N THR A 290 -1.58 -3.76 -8.93
CA THR A 290 -0.11 -3.65 -8.97
C THR A 290 0.39 -2.20 -9.10
N LEU A 291 -0.55 -1.25 -9.05
CA LEU A 291 -0.28 0.18 -8.99
C LEU A 291 -0.31 0.61 -7.53
N PHE A 292 0.72 1.37 -7.14
CA PHE A 292 0.98 1.79 -5.77
C PHE A 292 1.29 3.29 -5.65
N PRO A 293 0.55 4.19 -6.33
CA PRO A 293 0.71 5.62 -6.08
C PRO A 293 0.36 5.95 -4.61
N PRO A 294 0.81 7.08 -4.05
CA PRO A 294 0.48 7.48 -2.68
C PRO A 294 -1.03 7.58 -2.40
N VAL A 295 -1.82 7.88 -3.44
CA VAL A 295 -3.28 7.85 -3.42
C VAL A 295 -3.78 7.05 -4.62
N ARG A 296 -4.55 5.99 -4.36
CA ARG A 296 -5.07 5.09 -5.38
C ARG A 296 -6.61 5.14 -5.48
N PRO A 297 -7.17 5.53 -6.63
CA PRO A 297 -8.57 5.32 -7.00
C PRO A 297 -9.04 3.88 -6.86
N ARG A 298 -10.25 3.66 -6.32
CA ARG A 298 -11.00 2.39 -6.41
C ARG A 298 -12.52 2.66 -6.51
N ALA A 299 -13.26 1.71 -7.05
CA ALA A 299 -14.71 1.84 -7.24
C ALA A 299 -15.48 1.93 -5.90
N ALA A 300 -14.89 1.46 -4.80
CA ALA A 300 -15.46 1.55 -3.46
C ALA A 300 -14.98 2.79 -2.66
N GLY A 301 -14.19 3.68 -3.27
CA GLY A 301 -13.52 4.81 -2.61
C GLY A 301 -12.02 4.89 -2.95
N TRP A 302 -11.26 5.66 -2.19
CA TRP A 302 -9.83 5.91 -2.46
C TRP A 302 -9.01 5.34 -1.34
N ASN A 303 -7.93 4.64 -1.68
CA ASN A 303 -6.90 4.31 -0.71
C ASN A 303 -5.92 5.47 -0.63
N CYS A 304 -5.77 6.02 0.56
CA CYS A 304 -4.64 6.88 0.88
C CYS A 304 -3.76 6.14 1.87
N ALA A 305 -2.54 5.81 1.47
CA ALA A 305 -1.56 5.27 2.40
C ALA A 305 -1.12 6.42 3.33
N ILE A 306 -1.65 6.45 4.56
CA ILE A 306 -1.33 7.44 5.59
C ILE A 306 -0.78 6.70 6.79
N TRP A 307 0.52 6.85 7.04
CA TRP A 307 1.15 6.12 8.13
C TRP A 307 0.86 6.76 9.52
N THR A 308 0.85 5.95 10.59
CA THR A 308 1.16 6.20 12.04
C THR A 308 1.07 4.84 12.78
N PRO A 309 1.79 4.56 13.91
CA PRO A 309 1.79 5.40 15.12
C PRO A 309 3.07 5.51 16.00
N HIS A 310 3.09 6.52 16.88
CA HIS A 310 3.60 6.43 18.27
C HIS A 310 2.71 7.34 19.16
N ARG A 311 2.10 6.89 20.26
CA ARG A 311 2.68 6.47 21.57
C ARG A 311 1.90 5.27 22.16
N THR A 312 2.58 4.20 22.50
CA THR A 312 2.26 3.43 23.71
C THR A 312 3.28 3.85 24.77
N GLY A 313 2.83 4.53 25.82
CA GLY A 313 3.72 5.10 26.82
C GLY A 313 3.00 5.36 28.13
N GLY A 314 2.65 4.29 28.84
CA GLY A 314 2.38 4.30 30.27
C GLY A 314 3.69 4.26 31.08
N GLY A 315 4.64 5.17 30.80
CA GLY A 315 5.93 5.26 31.49
C GLY A 315 6.36 6.72 31.68
N PRO A 316 7.07 7.05 32.78
CA PRO A 316 7.27 8.44 33.21
C PRO A 316 8.12 9.26 32.22
N PRO A 317 7.95 10.60 32.21
CA PRO A 317 8.53 11.48 31.20
C PRO A 317 10.04 11.61 31.43
N TRP A 318 10.83 10.96 30.57
CA TRP A 318 12.25 11.27 30.46
C TRP A 318 12.39 12.71 29.93
N ARG A 319 12.90 13.57 30.81
CA ARG A 319 13.13 15.00 30.61
C ARG A 319 13.81 15.29 29.28
N LEU A 320 13.15 16.09 28.44
CA LEU A 320 13.79 16.85 27.37
C LEU A 320 14.89 17.73 28.00
N ARG A 321 16.16 17.35 27.80
CA ARG A 321 17.29 18.26 28.01
C ARG A 321 17.16 19.40 27.00
N ARG A 322 17.23 20.63 27.52
CA ARG A 322 17.14 21.90 26.80
C ARG A 322 18.18 21.97 25.66
N SER A 323 17.70 22.38 24.48
CA SER A 323 18.32 23.12 23.36
C SER A 323 19.84 23.10 23.15
N PRO A 324 20.24 23.14 21.86
CA PRO A 324 21.14 24.21 21.39
C PRO A 324 20.41 25.20 20.49
N ARG A 325 20.65 26.48 20.78
CA ARG A 325 20.17 27.67 20.08
C ARG A 325 20.53 27.62 18.58
N TRP A 326 19.54 27.69 17.70
CA TRP A 326 19.76 28.08 16.30
C TRP A 326 19.89 29.61 16.24
N MET A 327 21.11 30.07 16.06
CA MET A 327 21.45 31.48 15.88
C MET A 327 21.26 31.83 14.39
N ILE A 328 20.18 32.54 14.08
CA ILE A 328 19.92 33.09 12.74
C ILE A 328 20.96 34.21 12.50
N ARG A 329 21.96 33.95 11.65
CA ARG A 329 22.85 35.00 11.11
C ARG A 329 22.06 35.84 10.11
N ARG A 330 21.82 37.11 10.44
CA ARG A 330 21.41 38.14 9.48
C ARG A 330 22.58 38.44 8.54
N SER A 331 22.38 38.25 7.25
CA SER A 331 23.28 38.70 6.19
C SER A 331 23.37 40.22 6.19
N ARG A 332 24.57 40.77 6.46
CA ARG A 332 24.90 42.17 6.20
C ARG A 332 25.27 42.32 4.73
N ILE A 333 24.48 43.08 4.00
CA ILE A 333 24.84 43.71 2.73
C ILE A 333 25.99 44.68 3.02
N LEU A 334 27.17 44.42 2.44
CA LEU A 334 28.29 45.36 2.38
C LEU A 334 28.33 45.96 0.98
N ARG A 335 27.96 47.24 0.91
CA ARG A 335 28.37 48.15 -0.17
C ARG A 335 29.89 48.34 -0.09
N ARG A 336 30.55 48.35 -1.25
CA ARG A 336 31.60 49.27 -1.71
C ARG A 336 32.40 48.61 -2.85
N ARG A 337 32.20 49.06 -4.09
CA ARG A 337 32.95 50.19 -4.67
C ARG A 337 32.03 50.96 -5.59
#